data_AF-A0A7X1ZSG0-F1
#
_entry.id   AF-A0A7X1ZSG0-F1
#
_cell.length_a   1.000
_cell.length_b   1.000
_cell.length_c   1.000
_cell.angle_alpha   90.00
_cell.angle_beta   90.00
_cell.angle_gamma   90.00
#
_symmetry.space_group_name_H-M   'P 1'
#
loop_
_entity.id
_entity.type
_entity.pdbx_description
1 polymer ?
#
loop_
_entity_poly.entity_id
_entity_poly.type
_entity_poly.pdbx_seq_one_letter_code
_entity_poly.pdbx_strand_id
1 'polypeptide(L)'
;MPRVRIEPLRAYTIEVFTKLGVPHENAEITADVLIASDRRGIASHGVARLVRYVDGIRKQTMDPKAEPTIVKETPTTLLVNGNAGLGQAISVKTMRKVIEKARKMGLAAAVVRNSNHYGIAGYCAMMALEYDLIGFSATNSAPLVVPTFGKDAVLGTNPIAIAVPADKERRFVLDMATSTVPRGKLEVYNRLDKEIPET
;
A
#
# COMPACT_ATOMS: atom_id res chain seq x y z
N MET A 1 -9.76 10.98 -20.59
CA MET A 1 -8.52 11.02 -19.78
C MET A 1 -7.34 10.66 -20.66
N PRO A 2 -6.21 11.40 -20.59
CA PRO A 2 -5.03 11.08 -21.37
C PRO A 2 -4.41 9.74 -20.94
N ARG A 3 -3.94 8.95 -21.90
CA ARG A 3 -3.14 7.75 -21.64
C ARG A 3 -1.67 8.14 -21.64
N VAL A 4 -0.94 7.70 -20.62
CA VAL A 4 0.51 7.94 -20.48
C VAL A 4 1.24 6.60 -20.52
N ARG A 5 2.42 6.57 -21.14
CA ARG A 5 3.27 5.37 -21.15
C ARG A 5 3.80 5.09 -19.73
N ILE A 6 3.92 3.82 -19.35
CA ILE A 6 4.33 3.41 -18.01
C ILE A 6 5.76 3.86 -17.69
N GLU A 7 6.72 3.61 -18.58
CA GLU A 7 8.13 3.91 -18.30
C GLU A 7 8.42 5.40 -18.04
N PRO A 8 7.94 6.35 -18.87
CA PRO A 8 8.09 7.77 -18.55
C PRO A 8 7.41 8.17 -17.23
N LEU A 9 6.23 7.59 -16.94
CA LEU A 9 5.50 7.86 -15.70
C LEU A 9 6.25 7.34 -14.47
N ARG A 10 6.89 6.16 -14.59
CA ARG A 10 7.77 5.57 -13.59
C ARG A 10 8.97 6.44 -13.33
N ALA A 11 9.70 6.81 -14.39
CA ALA A 11 10.87 7.68 -14.30
C ALA A 11 10.54 9.02 -13.62
N TYR A 12 9.45 9.67 -14.03
CA TYR A 12 8.97 10.90 -13.41
C TYR A 12 8.65 10.71 -11.92
N THR A 13 7.94 9.65 -11.57
CA THR A 13 7.56 9.38 -10.17
C THR A 13 8.80 9.15 -9.29
N ILE A 14 9.78 8.39 -9.79
CA ILE A 14 11.06 8.17 -9.11
C ILE A 14 11.78 9.50 -8.92
N GLU A 15 11.91 10.31 -9.97
CA GLU A 15 12.60 11.59 -9.93
C GLU A 15 12.00 12.52 -8.87
N VAL A 16 10.66 12.61 -8.79
CA VAL A 16 9.99 13.42 -7.76
C VAL A 16 10.38 12.98 -6.36
N PHE A 17 10.35 11.68 -6.07
CA PHE A 17 10.74 11.16 -4.76
C PHE A 17 12.22 11.37 -4.46
N THR A 18 13.11 11.14 -5.43
CA THR A 18 14.55 11.39 -5.27
C THR A 18 14.84 12.87 -4.99
N LYS A 19 14.14 13.80 -5.66
CA LYS A 19 14.25 15.26 -5.40
C LYS A 19 13.75 15.65 -4.00
N LEU A 20 12.89 14.84 -3.39
CA LEU A 20 12.43 15.00 -2.01
C LEU A 20 13.34 14.33 -0.98
N GLY A 21 14.49 13.81 -1.41
CA GLY A 21 15.49 13.19 -0.54
C GLY A 21 15.21 11.72 -0.20
N VAL A 22 14.28 11.08 -0.89
CA VAL A 22 14.02 9.64 -0.74
C VAL A 22 15.16 8.85 -1.39
N PRO A 23 15.77 7.88 -0.71
CA PRO A 23 16.77 6.99 -1.30
C PRO A 23 16.24 6.33 -2.59
N HIS A 24 17.09 6.17 -3.60
CA HIS A 24 16.69 5.70 -4.94
C HIS A 24 15.88 4.39 -4.89
N GLU A 25 16.35 3.39 -4.13
CA GLU A 25 15.64 2.11 -3.96
C GLU A 25 14.20 2.31 -3.43
N ASN A 26 14.03 3.19 -2.44
CA ASN A 26 12.71 3.49 -1.87
C ASN A 26 11.82 4.26 -2.85
N ALA A 27 12.41 5.14 -3.65
CA ALA A 27 11.71 5.85 -4.73
C ALA A 27 11.21 4.89 -5.80
N GLU A 28 12.02 3.92 -6.22
CA GLU A 28 11.63 2.85 -7.15
C GLU A 28 10.49 2.00 -6.60
N ILE A 29 10.64 1.48 -5.38
CA ILE A 29 9.58 0.69 -4.74
C ILE A 29 8.27 1.49 -4.68
N THR A 30 8.36 2.75 -4.24
CA THR A 30 7.17 3.61 -4.09
C THR A 30 6.52 3.86 -5.44
N ALA A 31 7.29 4.16 -6.48
CA ALA A 31 6.79 4.34 -7.85
C ALA A 31 6.13 3.06 -8.38
N ASP A 32 6.73 1.89 -8.14
CA ASP A 32 6.20 0.60 -8.60
C ASP A 32 4.86 0.27 -7.98
N VAL A 33 4.67 0.54 -6.68
CA VAL A 33 3.36 0.35 -6.02
C VAL A 33 2.30 1.29 -6.60
N LEU A 34 2.64 2.56 -6.81
CA LEU A 34 1.69 3.54 -7.38
C LEU A 34 1.31 3.17 -8.82
N ILE A 35 2.27 2.75 -9.64
CA ILE A 35 2.01 2.34 -11.02
C ILE A 35 1.23 1.03 -11.07
N ALA A 36 1.53 0.07 -10.20
CA ALA A 36 0.75 -1.16 -10.08
C ALA A 36 -0.73 -0.86 -9.76
N SER A 37 -0.98 0.16 -8.93
CA SER A 37 -2.33 0.64 -8.66
C SER A 37 -3.03 1.17 -9.90
N ASP A 38 -2.39 2.06 -10.66
CA ASP A 38 -2.95 2.59 -11.92
C ASP A 38 -3.19 1.49 -12.96
N ARG A 39 -2.24 0.57 -13.14
CA ARG A 39 -2.35 -0.57 -14.07
C ARG A 39 -3.51 -1.50 -13.75
N ARG A 40 -3.91 -1.58 -12.47
CA ARG A 40 -5.03 -2.39 -11.99
C ARG A 40 -6.36 -1.62 -11.99
N GLY A 41 -6.37 -0.38 -12.48
CA GLY A 41 -7.56 0.46 -12.50
C GLY A 41 -7.94 1.04 -11.13
N ILE A 42 -7.05 0.98 -10.14
CA ILE A 42 -7.28 1.51 -8.78
C ILE A 42 -6.76 2.95 -8.72
N ALA A 43 -7.25 3.83 -9.61
CA ALA A 43 -6.71 5.18 -9.79
C ALA A 43 -6.71 6.06 -8.52
N SER A 44 -7.49 5.69 -7.50
CA SER A 44 -7.52 6.35 -6.19
C SER A 44 -6.24 6.15 -5.35
N HIS A 45 -5.37 5.20 -5.72
CA HIS A 45 -4.13 4.86 -5.01
C HIS A 45 -2.88 4.88 -5.91
N GLY A 46 -3.01 5.32 -7.17
CA GLY A 46 -1.90 5.41 -8.11
C GLY A 46 -1.14 6.73 -8.08
N VAL A 47 -0.51 7.10 -9.18
CA VAL A 47 0.33 8.31 -9.32
C VAL A 47 -0.44 9.59 -8.97
N ALA A 48 -1.76 9.61 -9.12
CA ALA A 48 -2.63 10.70 -8.67
C ALA A 48 -2.55 11.00 -7.16
N ARG A 49 -1.92 10.14 -6.35
CA ARG A 49 -1.62 10.34 -4.93
C ARG A 49 -0.26 10.99 -4.65
N LEU A 50 0.58 11.26 -5.65
CA LEU A 50 1.90 11.90 -5.46
C LEU A 50 1.83 13.12 -4.55
N VAL A 51 0.85 14.01 -4.75
CA VAL A 51 0.62 15.21 -3.92
C VAL A 51 0.58 14.88 -2.43
N ARG A 52 -0.09 13.79 -2.03
CA ARG A 52 -0.17 13.34 -0.62
C ARG A 52 1.23 13.07 -0.05
N TYR A 53 2.08 12.40 -0.81
CA TYR A 53 3.42 12.04 -0.34
C TYR A 53 4.38 13.23 -0.37
N VAL A 54 4.29 14.06 -1.40
CA VAL A 54 5.05 15.32 -1.48
C VAL A 54 4.71 16.21 -0.27
N ASP A 55 3.42 16.39 0.01
CA ASP A 55 2.97 17.20 1.14
C ASP A 55 3.36 16.58 2.48
N GLY A 56 3.25 15.24 2.60
CA GLY A 56 3.64 14.53 3.82
C GLY A 56 5.13 14.68 4.15
N ILE A 57 5.99 14.57 3.14
CA ILE A 57 7.44 14.78 3.31
C ILE A 57 7.73 16.24 3.66
N ARG A 58 7.13 17.20 2.94
CA ARG A 58 7.34 18.64 3.20
C ARG A 58 6.86 19.08 4.58
N LYS A 59 5.76 18.50 5.06
CA LYS A 59 5.22 18.74 6.40
C LYS A 59 5.87 17.88 7.49
N GLN A 60 6.89 17.10 7.14
CA GLN A 60 7.62 16.21 8.06
C GLN A 60 6.74 15.18 8.78
N THR A 61 5.57 14.84 8.20
CA THR A 61 4.73 13.73 8.69
C THR A 61 5.15 12.39 8.06
N MET A 62 6.00 12.43 7.03
CA MET A 62 6.65 11.28 6.44
C MET A 62 8.16 11.53 6.38
N ASP A 63 8.97 10.63 6.95
CA ASP A 63 10.42 10.69 6.83
C ASP A 63 10.85 10.10 5.47
N PRO A 64 11.44 10.89 4.56
CA PRO A 64 11.85 10.41 3.25
C PRO A 64 12.99 9.38 3.31
N LYS A 65 13.77 9.35 4.40
CA LYS A 65 14.96 8.50 4.57
C LYS A 65 14.74 7.33 5.53
N ALA A 66 13.54 7.21 6.09
CA ALA A 66 13.24 6.15 7.04
C ALA A 66 13.33 4.76 6.41
N GLU A 67 13.96 3.86 7.15
CA GLU A 67 14.08 2.43 6.86
C GLU A 67 13.36 1.61 7.95
N PRO A 68 12.84 0.41 7.63
CA PRO A 68 12.20 -0.43 8.63
C PRO A 68 13.20 -0.94 9.66
N THR A 69 12.90 -0.77 10.95
CA THR A 69 13.68 -1.33 12.05
C THR A 69 12.96 -2.54 12.63
N ILE A 70 13.64 -3.68 12.71
CA ILE A 70 13.12 -4.86 13.41
C ILE A 70 13.22 -4.61 14.92
N VAL A 71 12.07 -4.59 15.58
CA VAL A 71 11.96 -4.40 17.05
C VAL A 71 12.01 -5.74 17.77
N LYS A 72 11.39 -6.77 17.18
CA LYS A 72 11.39 -8.13 17.70
C LYS A 72 11.28 -9.12 16.55
N GLU A 73 11.98 -10.23 16.66
CA GLU A 73 12.03 -11.26 15.62
C GLU A 73 11.99 -12.65 16.25
N THR A 74 11.24 -13.55 15.61
CA THR A 74 11.23 -14.99 15.88
C THR A 74 11.45 -15.74 14.55
N PRO A 75 11.50 -17.08 14.53
CA PRO A 75 11.61 -17.82 13.27
C PRO A 75 10.48 -17.48 12.27
N THR A 76 9.25 -17.24 12.75
CA THR A 76 8.06 -17.03 11.92
C THR A 76 7.42 -15.65 12.07
N THR A 77 7.88 -14.78 12.99
CA THR A 77 7.23 -13.47 13.21
C THR A 77 8.22 -12.31 13.28
N LEU A 78 7.74 -11.13 12.86
CA LEU A 78 8.46 -9.86 12.91
C LEU A 78 7.57 -8.75 13.50
N LEU A 79 8.10 -7.99 14.46
CA LEU A 79 7.58 -6.68 14.83
C LEU A 79 8.50 -5.62 14.24
N VAL A 80 7.96 -4.73 13.41
CA VAL A 80 8.71 -3.73 12.65
C VAL A 80 8.24 -2.32 13.03
N ASN A 81 9.18 -1.41 13.27
CA ASN A 81 8.93 0.01 13.33
C ASN A 81 9.23 0.62 11.95
N GLY A 82 8.25 1.28 11.34
CA GLY A 82 8.38 1.95 10.05
C GLY A 82 9.04 3.32 10.10
N ASN A 83 9.34 3.85 11.31
CA ASN A 83 10.01 5.13 11.53
C ASN A 83 9.36 6.30 10.79
N ALA A 84 8.03 6.32 10.72
CA ALA A 84 7.25 7.30 9.96
C ALA A 84 7.62 7.38 8.46
N GLY A 85 8.23 6.35 7.89
CA GLY A 85 8.62 6.32 6.48
C GLY A 85 7.46 6.16 5.51
N LEU A 86 7.78 6.20 4.21
CA LEU A 86 6.82 5.92 3.14
C LEU A 86 6.32 4.48 3.25
N GLY A 87 5.00 4.32 3.42
CA GLY A 87 4.38 3.01 3.70
C GLY A 87 4.72 1.96 2.65
N GLN A 88 4.81 2.34 1.37
CA GLN A 88 5.15 1.43 0.28
C GLN A 88 6.54 0.79 0.48
N ALA A 89 7.56 1.61 0.69
CA ALA A 89 8.93 1.15 0.89
C ALA A 89 9.03 0.26 2.13
N ILE A 90 8.45 0.72 3.25
CA ILE A 90 8.44 -0.03 4.52
C ILE A 90 7.75 -1.39 4.36
N SER A 91 6.56 -1.43 3.76
CA SER A 91 5.77 -2.65 3.65
C SER A 91 6.34 -3.64 2.65
N VAL A 92 6.88 -3.18 1.52
CA VAL A 92 7.54 -4.07 0.54
C VAL A 92 8.81 -4.68 1.13
N LYS A 93 9.68 -3.88 1.76
CA LYS A 93 10.89 -4.40 2.43
C LYS A 93 10.54 -5.38 3.55
N THR A 94 9.48 -5.11 4.30
CA THR A 94 8.97 -6.02 5.34
C THR A 94 8.43 -7.31 4.73
N MET A 95 7.61 -7.23 3.68
CA MET A 95 7.01 -8.40 3.04
C MET A 95 8.05 -9.31 2.39
N ARG A 96 9.14 -8.76 1.83
CA ARG A 96 10.30 -9.56 1.36
C ARG A 96 10.86 -10.44 2.48
N LYS A 97 11.05 -9.89 3.69
CA LYS A 97 11.53 -10.66 4.86
C LYS A 97 10.52 -11.70 5.33
N VAL A 98 9.22 -11.39 5.30
CA VAL A 98 8.15 -12.35 5.63
C VAL A 98 8.18 -13.53 4.65
N ILE A 99 8.24 -13.26 3.35
CA ILE A 99 8.33 -14.28 2.31
C ILE A 99 9.57 -15.16 2.51
N GLU A 100 10.74 -14.55 2.78
CA GLU A 100 11.97 -15.30 3.03
C GLU A 100 11.81 -16.29 4.20
N LYS A 101 11.19 -15.86 5.31
CA LYS A 101 10.91 -16.71 6.46
C LYS A 101 9.86 -17.78 6.15
N ALA A 102 8.77 -17.42 5.48
CA ALA A 102 7.71 -18.35 5.13
C ALA A 102 8.21 -19.48 4.24
N ARG A 103 9.11 -19.20 3.29
CA ARG A 103 9.75 -20.23 2.45
C ARG A 103 10.57 -21.24 3.24
N LYS A 104 11.13 -20.85 4.39
CA LYS A 104 11.94 -21.72 5.26
C LYS A 104 11.10 -22.46 6.30
N MET A 105 10.04 -21.81 6.80
CA MET A 105 9.29 -22.25 7.98
C MET A 105 7.84 -22.68 7.69
N GLY A 106 7.37 -22.56 6.44
CA GLY A 106 5.99 -22.83 6.02
C GLY A 106 5.00 -21.69 6.29
N LEU A 107 5.26 -20.84 7.27
CA LEU A 107 4.44 -19.67 7.60
C LEU A 107 5.31 -18.56 8.17
N ALA A 108 5.00 -17.30 7.82
CA ALA A 108 5.51 -16.16 8.56
C ALA A 108 4.54 -14.97 8.52
N ALA A 109 4.67 -14.07 9.49
CA ALA A 109 3.88 -12.85 9.58
C ALA A 109 4.72 -11.68 10.10
N ALA A 110 4.34 -10.45 9.72
CA ALA A 110 4.89 -9.24 10.30
C ALA A 110 3.80 -8.25 10.69
N VAL A 111 4.04 -7.48 11.75
CA VAL A 111 3.26 -6.30 12.09
C VAL A 111 4.17 -5.08 11.99
N VAL A 112 3.74 -4.08 11.23
CA VAL A 112 4.43 -2.80 11.10
C VAL A 112 3.67 -1.75 11.92
N ARG A 113 4.38 -1.03 12.80
CA ARG A 113 3.87 0.14 13.52
C ARG A 113 4.60 1.41 13.09
N ASN A 114 4.02 2.58 13.36
CA ASN A 114 4.64 3.88 13.07
C ASN A 114 5.09 3.98 11.60
N SER A 115 4.15 3.76 10.68
CA SER A 115 4.33 3.86 9.23
C SER A 115 3.25 4.80 8.65
N ASN A 116 3.22 4.94 7.32
CA ASN A 116 2.27 5.79 6.61
C ASN A 116 1.47 5.01 5.57
N HIS A 117 0.63 5.72 4.81
CA HIS A 117 -0.17 5.16 3.72
C HIS A 117 0.70 4.38 2.72
N TYR A 118 0.35 3.12 2.44
CA TYR A 118 1.19 2.18 1.68
C TYR A 118 0.70 1.85 0.26
N GLY A 119 -0.21 2.64 -0.30
CA GLY A 119 -0.81 2.35 -1.60
C GLY A 119 -1.87 1.25 -1.53
N ILE A 120 -1.88 0.34 -2.48
CA ILE A 120 -2.83 -0.78 -2.54
C ILE A 120 -2.35 -1.95 -1.66
N ALA A 121 -3.25 -2.53 -0.87
CA ALA A 121 -2.95 -3.67 -0.01
C ALA A 121 -2.54 -4.89 -0.84
N GLY A 122 -3.17 -5.05 -2.00
CA GLY A 122 -2.91 -6.13 -2.95
C GLY A 122 -1.47 -6.20 -3.43
N TYR A 123 -0.71 -5.10 -3.44
CA TYR A 123 0.69 -5.15 -3.87
C TYR A 123 1.51 -6.07 -2.97
N CYS A 124 1.44 -5.87 -1.66
CA CYS A 124 2.16 -6.71 -0.70
C CYS A 124 1.67 -8.16 -0.76
N ALA A 125 0.35 -8.39 -0.80
CA ALA A 125 -0.20 -9.74 -0.89
C ALA A 125 0.30 -10.47 -2.15
N MET A 126 0.28 -9.80 -3.32
CA MET A 126 0.71 -10.40 -4.59
C MET A 126 2.20 -10.76 -4.64
N MET A 127 3.07 -10.15 -3.83
CA MET A 127 4.50 -10.52 -3.80
C MET A 127 4.71 -11.99 -3.43
N ALA A 128 3.81 -12.59 -2.65
CA ALA A 128 3.88 -14.00 -2.27
C ALA A 128 3.67 -14.96 -3.47
N LEU A 129 2.95 -14.50 -4.51
CA LEU A 129 2.58 -15.32 -5.67
C LEU A 129 3.79 -15.77 -6.50
N GLU A 130 4.89 -15.00 -6.49
CA GLU A 130 6.14 -15.35 -7.19
C GLU A 130 6.83 -16.58 -6.58
N TYR A 131 6.47 -16.93 -5.34
CA TYR A 131 7.08 -18.00 -4.57
C TYR A 131 6.12 -19.14 -4.27
N ASP A 132 5.00 -19.20 -4.99
CA ASP A 132 3.92 -20.18 -4.78
C ASP A 132 3.38 -20.16 -3.33
N LEU A 133 3.31 -18.96 -2.73
CA LEU A 133 2.78 -18.74 -1.39
C LEU A 133 1.46 -17.98 -1.43
N ILE A 134 0.62 -18.24 -0.42
CA ILE A 134 -0.54 -17.39 -0.12
C ILE A 134 -0.06 -16.10 0.56
N GLY A 135 -0.47 -14.96 0.01
CA GLY A 135 -0.18 -13.65 0.57
C GLY A 135 -1.39 -13.03 1.25
N PHE A 136 -1.16 -12.41 2.40
CA PHE A 136 -2.16 -11.64 3.13
C PHE A 136 -1.58 -10.27 3.49
N SER A 137 -2.36 -9.20 3.33
CA SER A 137 -2.01 -7.86 3.77
C SER A 137 -3.24 -7.12 4.25
N ALA A 138 -3.13 -6.43 5.38
CA ALA A 138 -4.15 -5.54 5.89
C ALA A 138 -3.50 -4.32 6.54
N THR A 139 -4.25 -3.22 6.63
CA THR A 139 -3.82 -2.03 7.35
C THR A 139 -5.02 -1.30 7.94
N ASN A 140 -4.79 -0.44 8.92
CA ASN A 140 -5.79 0.50 9.38
C ASN A 140 -5.66 1.86 8.66
N SER A 141 -6.65 2.74 8.80
CA SER A 141 -6.57 4.11 8.29
C SER A 141 -7.14 5.13 9.28
N ALA A 142 -7.09 6.41 8.92
CA ALA A 142 -7.77 7.46 9.67
C ALA A 142 -9.27 7.13 9.87
N PRO A 143 -9.90 7.58 10.97
CA PRO A 143 -11.32 7.37 11.25
C PRO A 143 -12.21 8.03 10.18
N LEU A 144 -12.92 7.21 9.41
CA LEU A 144 -13.73 7.60 8.26
C LEU A 144 -15.04 6.80 8.14
N VAL A 145 -15.19 5.73 8.92
CA VAL A 145 -16.31 4.77 8.84
C VAL A 145 -17.04 4.76 10.18
N VAL A 146 -18.36 4.90 10.11
CA VAL A 146 -19.27 4.76 11.25
C VAL A 146 -19.57 3.26 11.43
N PRO A 147 -19.32 2.67 12.61
CA PRO A 147 -19.68 1.29 12.90
C PRO A 147 -21.20 1.08 12.81
N THR A 148 -21.63 -0.17 12.61
CA THR A 148 -23.05 -0.53 12.71
C THR A 148 -23.65 -0.04 14.03
N PHE A 149 -24.78 0.66 13.95
CA PHE A 149 -25.46 1.30 15.08
C PHE A 149 -24.68 2.42 15.78
N GLY A 150 -23.59 2.90 15.17
CA GLY A 150 -22.87 4.10 15.59
C GLY A 150 -23.43 5.38 14.96
N LYS A 151 -22.95 6.51 15.47
CA LYS A 151 -23.23 7.86 14.90
C LYS A 151 -21.94 8.61 14.49
N ASP A 152 -20.81 8.25 15.09
CA ASP A 152 -19.52 8.92 14.90
C ASP A 152 -18.55 8.00 14.13
N ALA A 153 -17.72 8.58 13.28
CA ALA A 153 -16.71 7.85 12.53
C ALA A 153 -15.54 7.47 13.45
N VAL A 154 -15.31 6.17 13.65
CA VAL A 154 -14.24 5.64 14.51
C VAL A 154 -13.36 4.60 13.82
N LEU A 155 -13.86 3.93 12.78
CA LEU A 155 -13.11 2.94 12.01
C LEU A 155 -12.48 3.60 10.79
N GLY A 156 -11.33 3.08 10.34
CA GLY A 156 -10.84 3.40 9.01
C GLY A 156 -11.53 2.58 7.92
N THR A 157 -11.19 2.84 6.66
CA THR A 157 -11.60 1.98 5.54
C THR A 157 -10.90 0.62 5.56
N ASN A 158 -9.89 0.47 6.42
CA ASN A 158 -9.21 -0.74 6.87
C ASN A 158 -9.17 -1.86 5.83
N PRO A 159 -8.39 -1.72 4.74
CA PRO A 159 -8.43 -2.67 3.65
C PRO A 159 -7.81 -4.03 4.03
N ILE A 160 -8.31 -5.07 3.34
CA ILE A 160 -7.83 -6.45 3.42
C ILE A 160 -7.54 -6.90 1.98
N ALA A 161 -6.37 -7.50 1.80
CA ALA A 161 -5.97 -8.13 0.55
C ALA A 161 -5.48 -9.56 0.77
N ILE A 162 -5.86 -10.44 -0.15
CA ILE A 162 -5.51 -11.86 -0.17
C ILE A 162 -5.10 -12.22 -1.59
N ALA A 163 -3.97 -12.90 -1.73
CA ALA A 163 -3.47 -13.40 -3.00
C ALA A 163 -3.19 -14.90 -2.89
N VAL A 164 -3.73 -15.71 -3.79
CA VAL A 164 -3.61 -17.17 -3.75
C VAL A 164 -3.11 -17.67 -5.11
N PRO A 165 -2.02 -18.47 -5.16
CA PRO A 165 -1.57 -19.11 -6.39
C PRO A 165 -2.60 -20.15 -6.86
N ALA A 166 -2.64 -20.43 -8.15
CA ALA A 166 -3.66 -21.27 -8.75
C ALA A 166 -3.08 -22.26 -9.80
N ASP A 167 -1.82 -22.65 -9.65
CA ASP A 167 -1.07 -23.48 -10.60
C ASP A 167 -1.19 -22.94 -12.05
N LYS A 168 -1.90 -23.65 -12.94
CA LYS A 168 -2.11 -23.28 -14.35
C LYS A 168 -3.19 -22.21 -14.55
N GLU A 169 -4.04 -22.01 -13.55
CA GLU A 169 -5.15 -21.06 -13.63
C GLU A 169 -4.72 -19.64 -13.25
N ARG A 170 -5.62 -18.68 -13.51
CA ARG A 170 -5.39 -17.30 -13.07
C ARG A 170 -5.38 -17.24 -11.55
N ARG A 171 -4.30 -16.67 -11.02
CA ARG A 171 -4.11 -16.38 -9.59
C ARG A 171 -5.29 -15.58 -9.05
N PHE A 172 -5.78 -15.94 -7.88
CA PHE A 172 -6.82 -15.19 -7.18
C PHE A 172 -6.21 -14.02 -6.44
N VAL A 173 -6.77 -12.81 -6.61
CA VAL A 173 -6.34 -11.61 -5.88
C VAL A 173 -7.58 -10.80 -5.46
N LEU A 174 -7.84 -10.77 -4.16
CA LEU A 174 -8.77 -9.87 -3.52
C LEU A 174 -8.01 -8.66 -2.97
N ASP A 175 -8.52 -7.46 -3.20
CA ASP A 175 -8.02 -6.21 -2.62
C ASP A 175 -9.21 -5.27 -2.42
N MET A 176 -9.68 -5.16 -1.18
CA MET A 176 -10.91 -4.45 -0.84
C MET A 176 -10.77 -3.60 0.40
N ALA A 177 -11.47 -2.47 0.43
CA ALA A 177 -11.79 -1.79 1.68
C ALA A 177 -12.84 -2.59 2.45
N THR A 178 -12.87 -2.47 3.78
CA THR A 178 -13.95 -3.04 4.61
C THR A 178 -15.18 -2.13 4.69
N SER A 179 -15.07 -0.90 4.19
CA SER A 179 -16.19 0.01 3.92
C SER A 179 -16.79 -0.20 2.53
N THR A 180 -18.07 0.14 2.33
CA THR A 180 -18.77 0.10 1.03
C THR A 180 -18.02 0.86 -0.08
N VAL A 181 -17.43 2.01 0.26
CA VAL A 181 -16.65 2.83 -0.68
C VAL A 181 -15.37 3.34 -0.01
N PRO A 182 -14.18 3.18 -0.63
CA PRO A 182 -12.96 3.76 -0.08
C PRO A 182 -12.96 5.29 -0.24
N ARG A 183 -12.38 6.00 0.73
CA ARG A 183 -12.25 7.47 0.71
C ARG A 183 -11.65 8.03 -0.58
N GLY A 184 -10.67 7.33 -1.14
CA GLY A 184 -10.04 7.73 -2.38
C GLY A 184 -10.99 7.73 -3.59
N LYS A 185 -12.04 6.90 -3.60
CA LYS A 185 -13.06 6.93 -4.66
C LYS A 185 -13.92 8.20 -4.54
N LEU A 186 -14.24 8.62 -3.31
CA LEU A 186 -14.93 9.90 -3.06
C LEU A 186 -14.08 11.09 -3.53
N GLU A 187 -12.76 11.07 -3.27
CA GLU A 187 -11.85 12.11 -3.79
C GLU A 187 -11.81 12.14 -5.32
N VAL A 188 -11.84 10.98 -5.98
CA VAL A 188 -11.87 10.90 -7.45
C VAL A 188 -13.19 11.46 -7.99
N TYR A 189 -14.33 11.13 -7.38
CA TYR A 189 -15.63 11.65 -7.80
C TYR A 189 -15.71 13.17 -7.67
N ASN A 190 -15.20 13.71 -6.56
CA ASN A 190 -15.12 15.15 -6.33
C ASN A 190 -14.19 15.87 -7.34
N ARG A 191 -13.11 15.23 -7.80
CA ARG A 191 -12.23 15.80 -8.86
C ARG A 191 -12.87 15.75 -10.24
N LEU A 192 -13.86 14.89 -10.44
CA LEU A 192 -14.55 14.67 -11.72
C LEU A 192 -15.93 15.32 -11.76
N ASP A 193 -16.32 16.06 -10.71
CA ASP A 193 -17.66 16.63 -10.52
C ASP A 193 -18.78 15.59 -10.77
N LYS A 194 -18.63 14.40 -10.17
CA LYS A 194 -19.61 13.31 -10.27
C LYS A 194 -20.36 13.12 -8.97
N GLU A 195 -21.66 12.86 -9.09
CA GLU A 195 -22.51 12.45 -7.97
C GLU A 195 -22.12 11.06 -7.44
N ILE A 196 -22.21 10.91 -6.11
CA ILE A 196 -21.96 9.64 -5.43
C ILE A 196 -23.25 8.81 -5.53
N PRO A 197 -23.17 7.51 -5.91
CA PRO A 197 -24.34 6.65 -5.94
C PRO A 197 -25.01 6.53 -4.56
N GLU A 198 -26.34 6.41 -4.55
CA GLU A 198 -27.06 6.04 -3.33
C GLU A 198 -26.63 4.63 -2.87
N THR A 199 -26.47 4.46 -1.55
CA THR A 199 -26.10 3.18 -0.91
C THR A 199 -27.27 2.23 -0.78
#